data_AF-A0AAU7L8N4-F1
#
_entry.id   AF-A0AAU7L8N4-F1
#
_cell.length_a   1.000
_cell.length_b   1.000
_cell.length_c   1.000
_cell.angle_alpha   90.00
_cell.angle_beta   90.00
_cell.angle_gamma   90.00
#
_symmetry.space_group_name_H-M   'P 1'
#
loop_
_entity.id
_entity.type
_entity.pdbx_description
1 polymer ?
#
loop_
_entity_poly.entity_id
_entity_poly.type
_entity_poly.pdbx_seq_one_letter_code
_entity_poly.pdbx_strand_id
1 'polypeptide(L)'
;MEGWPQRHIDGFEVQCEVVSLDAGVLAIEISVSRPGDAAFRQRWSLPRFVTFADVGVARRHAELVLSGIMSVDPATGEPRYGIL
;
A
#
# COMPACT_ATOMS: atom_id res chain seq x y z
N MET A 1 -16.98 -3.81 8.82
CA MET A 1 -16.02 -2.89 8.20
C MET A 1 -14.92 -3.75 7.61
N GLU A 2 -14.95 -3.98 6.31
CA GLU A 2 -13.87 -4.70 5.64
C GLU A 2 -12.62 -3.83 5.66
N GLY A 3 -11.55 -4.34 6.26
CA GLY A 3 -10.26 -3.64 6.33
C GLY A 3 -9.72 -3.25 4.95
N TRP A 4 -8.65 -2.46 4.94
CA TRP A 4 -7.95 -2.14 3.70
C TRP A 4 -7.35 -3.41 3.07
N PRO A 5 -7.18 -3.45 1.73
CA PRO A 5 -6.50 -4.56 1.06
C PRO A 5 -5.16 -4.87 1.72
N GLN A 6 -4.92 -6.14 2.05
CA GLN A 6 -3.73 -6.61 2.75
C GLN A 6 -3.24 -7.96 2.21
N ARG A 7 -1.91 -8.15 2.18
CA ARG A 7 -1.26 -9.42 1.84
C ARG A 7 -0.02 -9.64 2.71
N HIS A 8 0.38 -10.91 2.84
CA HIS A 8 1.67 -11.28 3.41
C HIS A 8 2.67 -11.56 2.27
N ILE A 9 3.82 -10.90 2.28
CA ILE A 9 4.85 -10.99 1.23
C ILE A 9 6.22 -11.00 1.90
N ASP A 10 7.06 -12.00 1.62
CA ASP A 10 8.41 -12.14 2.20
C ASP A 10 8.49 -12.03 3.73
N GLY A 11 7.43 -12.46 4.44
CA GLY A 11 7.34 -12.37 5.89
C GLY A 11 6.94 -10.99 6.43
N PHE A 12 6.60 -10.04 5.56
CA PHE A 12 6.02 -8.75 5.89
C PHE A 12 4.50 -8.76 5.70
N GLU A 13 3.80 -7.97 6.49
CA GLU A 13 2.41 -7.59 6.26
C GLU A 13 2.40 -6.30 5.43
N VAL A 14 1.79 -6.37 4.26
CA VAL A 14 1.70 -5.27 3.29
C VAL A 14 0.24 -4.88 3.14
N GLN A 15 -0.09 -3.63 3.44
CA GLN A 15 -1.44 -3.09 3.37
C GLN A 15 -1.47 -1.86 2.47
N CYS A 16 -2.48 -1.74 1.61
CA CYS A 16 -2.69 -0.55 0.78
C CYS A 16 -3.87 0.26 1.32
N GLU A 17 -3.58 1.39 1.94
CA GLU A 17 -4.54 2.28 2.60
C GLU A 17 -4.93 3.42 1.66
N VAL A 18 -6.22 3.74 1.59
CA VAL A 18 -6.67 4.97 0.91
C VAL A 18 -6.60 6.12 1.91
N VAL A 19 -5.81 7.14 1.60
CA VAL A 19 -5.61 8.32 2.45
C VAL A 19 -6.20 9.56 1.78
N SER A 20 -6.71 10.49 2.60
CA SER A 20 -7.17 11.80 2.12
C SER A 20 -6.00 12.77 2.13
N LEU A 21 -5.69 13.39 0.99
CA LEU A 21 -4.61 14.36 0.86
C LEU A 21 -5.07 15.77 1.22
N ASP A 22 -6.18 16.24 0.64
CA ASP A 22 -6.93 17.47 0.95
C ASP A 22 -8.00 17.71 -0.13
N ALA A 23 -8.98 18.59 0.12
CA ALA A 23 -10.01 19.01 -0.87
C ALA A 23 -10.78 17.86 -1.55
N GLY A 24 -10.97 16.73 -0.85
CA GLY A 24 -11.66 15.55 -1.39
C GLY A 24 -10.81 14.67 -2.32
N VAL A 25 -9.51 14.97 -2.45
CA VAL A 25 -8.57 14.17 -3.22
C VAL A 25 -8.04 13.03 -2.37
N LEU A 26 -8.15 11.82 -2.89
CA LEU A 26 -7.67 10.59 -2.28
C LEU A 26 -6.39 10.11 -2.94
N ALA A 27 -5.52 9.46 -2.18
CA ALA A 27 -4.33 8.77 -2.66
C ALA A 27 -4.21 7.40 -1.99
N ILE A 28 -3.21 6.63 -2.39
CA ILE A 28 -2.91 5.31 -1.81
C ILE A 28 -1.54 5.38 -1.15
N GLU A 29 -1.49 4.90 0.09
CA GLU A 29 -0.25 4.64 0.82
C GLU A 29 -0.11 3.15 1.08
N ILE A 30 1.12 2.66 0.96
CA ILE A 30 1.45 1.27 1.23
C ILE A 30 2.15 1.22 2.57
N SER A 31 1.51 0.59 3.55
CA SER A 31 2.11 0.26 4.84
C SER A 31 2.78 -1.10 4.73
N VAL A 32 4.07 -1.16 5.07
CA VAL A 32 4.83 -2.41 5.20
C VAL A 32 5.23 -2.54 6.66
N SER A 33 4.77 -3.61 7.31
CA SER A 33 5.10 -3.92 8.70
C SER A 33 5.66 -5.33 8.83
N ARG A 34 6.45 -5.56 9.88
CA ARG A 34 6.92 -6.92 10.21
C ARG A 34 6.10 -7.46 11.38
N PRO A 35 5.43 -8.61 11.25
CA PRO A 35 4.71 -9.23 12.36
C PRO A 35 5.63 -9.45 13.57
N GLY A 36 5.20 -9.00 14.75
CA GLY A 36 5.98 -9.13 15.99
C GLY A 36 7.07 -8.07 16.19
N ASP A 37 7.28 -7.17 15.23
CA ASP A 37 8.21 -6.04 15.35
C ASP A 37 7.46 -4.73 15.11
N ALA A 38 6.86 -4.21 16.19
CA ALA A 38 6.08 -2.98 16.16
C ALA A 38 6.91 -1.72 15.80
N ALA A 39 8.24 -1.79 15.91
CA ALA A 39 9.13 -0.69 15.54
C ALA A 39 9.36 -0.63 14.03
N PHE A 40 9.23 -1.76 13.33
CA PHE A 40 9.35 -1.81 11.87
C PHE A 40 8.00 -1.56 11.20
N ARG A 41 7.69 -0.29 10.95
CA ARG A 41 6.60 0.14 10.07
C ARG A 41 7.09 1.21 9.11
N GLN A 42 7.05 0.89 7.83
CA GLN A 42 7.42 1.79 6.74
C GLN A 42 6.20 2.14 5.91
N ARG A 43 6.17 3.37 5.38
CA ARG A 43 5.09 3.85 4.51
C ARG A 43 5.66 4.31 3.19
N TRP A 44 5.02 3.89 2.11
CA TRP A 44 5.40 4.20 0.74
C TRP A 44 4.22 4.82 0.03
N SER A 45 4.35 6.09 -0.35
CA SER A 45 3.35 6.75 -1.18
C SER A 45 3.54 6.31 -2.62
N LEU A 46 2.43 6.09 -3.33
CA LEU A 46 2.50 5.97 -4.78
C LEU A 46 2.99 7.28 -5.42
N PRO A 47 3.50 7.23 -6.66
CA PRO A 47 3.89 8.44 -7.39
C PRO A 47 2.79 9.49 -7.37
N ARG A 48 3.18 10.76 -7.17
CA ARG A 48 2.30 11.93 -6.90
C ARG A 48 1.15 12.17 -7.88
N PHE A 49 1.14 11.50 -9.04
CA PHE A 49 0.11 11.66 -10.07
C PHE A 49 -1.05 10.67 -9.92
N VAL A 50 -0.98 9.71 -9.00
CA VAL A 50 -2.04 8.72 -8.77
C VAL A 50 -2.97 9.22 -7.66
N THR A 51 -4.00 9.96 -8.07
CA THR A 51 -5.03 10.49 -7.17
C THR A 51 -6.43 10.09 -7.62
N PHE A 52 -7.38 10.04 -6.70
CA PHE A 52 -8.75 9.61 -6.95
C PHE A 52 -9.75 10.59 -6.34
N ALA A 53 -10.89 10.76 -7.01
CA ALA A 53 -12.02 11.54 -6.49
C ALA A 53 -13.08 10.66 -5.80
N ASP A 54 -12.98 9.33 -5.94
CA ASP A 54 -13.92 8.35 -5.41
C ASP A 54 -13.19 7.26 -4.62
N VAL A 55 -13.73 6.93 -3.44
CA VAL A 55 -13.14 5.95 -2.53
C VAL A 55 -13.24 4.51 -3.03
N GLY A 56 -14.28 4.17 -3.78
CA GLY A 56 -14.45 2.85 -4.38
C GLY A 56 -13.44 2.61 -5.49
N VAL A 57 -13.21 3.61 -6.34
CA VAL A 57 -12.14 3.58 -7.37
C VAL A 57 -10.77 3.48 -6.72
N ALA A 58 -10.50 4.31 -5.69
CA ALA A 58 -9.24 4.27 -4.95
C ALA A 58 -8.99 2.89 -4.33
N ARG A 59 -10.03 2.26 -3.74
CA ARG A 59 -9.93 0.92 -3.15
C ARG A 59 -9.63 -0.16 -4.19
N ARG A 60 -10.33 -0.16 -5.33
CA ARG A 60 -10.04 -1.11 -6.43
C ARG A 60 -8.61 -0.93 -6.95
N HIS A 61 -8.14 0.31 -7.03
CA HIS A 61 -6.77 0.58 -7.46
C HIS A 61 -5.76 0.14 -6.40
N ALA A 62 -6.07 0.29 -5.10
CA ALA A 62 -5.27 -0.25 -4.01
C ALA A 62 -5.14 -1.78 -4.09
N GLU A 63 -6.22 -2.49 -4.44
CA GLU A 63 -6.19 -3.95 -4.68
C GLU A 63 -5.29 -4.32 -5.86
N LEU A 64 -5.33 -3.55 -6.96
CA LEU A 64 -4.46 -3.76 -8.13
C LEU A 64 -2.98 -3.47 -7.82
N VAL A 65 -2.71 -2.39 -7.10
CA VAL A 65 -1.37 -2.04 -6.64
C VAL A 65 -0.82 -3.17 -5.76
N LEU A 66 -1.61 -3.63 -4.79
CA LEU A 66 -1.24 -4.71 -3.89
C LEU A 66 -1.04 -6.05 -4.61
N SER A 67 -1.78 -6.33 -5.68
CA SER A 67 -1.60 -7.53 -6.49
C SER A 67 -0.30 -7.48 -7.31
N GLY A 68 0.14 -6.28 -7.71
CA GLY A 68 1.38 -6.05 -8.44
C GLY A 68 2.66 -6.09 -7.61
N ILE A 69 2.58 -6.02 -6.27
CA ILE A 69 3.74 -6.18 -5.38
C ILE A 69 4.15 -7.66 -5.39
N MET A 70 5.40 -7.91 -5.81
CA MET A 70 5.95 -9.26 -5.94
C MET A 70 6.87 -9.63 -4.77
N SER A 71 7.61 -8.65 -4.24
CA SER A 71 8.52 -8.85 -3.12
C SER A 71 8.68 -7.57 -2.28
N VAL A 72 9.31 -7.70 -1.11
CA VAL A 72 9.63 -6.58 -0.22
C VAL A 72 11.14 -6.59 0.05
N ASP A 73 11.80 -5.44 -0.09
CA ASP A 73 13.20 -5.31 0.31
C ASP A 73 13.35 -5.58 1.82
N PRO A 74 14.18 -6.56 2.23
CA PRO A 74 14.24 -6.96 3.63
C PRO A 74 14.91 -5.93 4.56
N ALA A 75 15.72 -5.03 4.01
CA ALA A 75 16.46 -4.01 4.76
C ALA A 75 15.65 -2.72 4.89
N THR A 76 14.97 -2.28 3.82
CA THR A 76 14.26 -1.01 3.78
C THR A 76 12.75 -1.16 3.94
N GLY A 77 12.19 -2.34 3.67
CA GLY A 77 10.74 -2.55 3.60
C GLY A 77 10.12 -2.00 2.32
N GLU A 78 10.91 -1.71 1.28
CA GLU A 78 10.43 -1.17 0.01
C GLU A 78 9.66 -2.23 -0.79
N PRO A 79 8.37 -1.97 -1.15
CA PRO A 79 7.62 -2.87 -2.01
C PRO A 79 8.17 -2.84 -3.43
N ARG A 80 8.47 -4.02 -3.97
CA ARG A 80 9.00 -4.19 -5.32
C ARG A 80 7.92 -4.75 -6.23
N TYR A 81 7.68 -4.05 -7.33
CA TYR A 81 6.66 -4.41 -8.31
C TYR A 81 7.26 -5.27 -9.43
N GLY A 82 6.49 -6.22 -9.92
CA GLY A 82 6.79 -6.86 -11.20
C GLY A 82 6.55 -5.86 -12.35
N ILE A 83 7.39 -5.90 -13.37
CA ILE A 83 7.04 -5.30 -14.66
C ILE A 83 5.96 -6.21 -15.25
N LEU A 84 4.73 -5.71 -15.38
CA LEU A 84 3.65 -6.36 -16.12
C LEU A 84 3.80 -6.07 -17.63
#